data_AF-A0ABC8SR25-F1
#
_entry.id   AF-A0ABC8SR25-F1
#
_cell.length_a   1.000
_cell.length_b   1.000
_cell.length_c   1.000
_cell.angle_alpha   90.00
_cell.angle_beta   90.00
_cell.angle_gamma   90.00
#
_symmetry.space_group_name_H-M   'P 1'
#
loop_
_entity.id
_entity.type
_entity.pdbx_description
1 polymer ?
#
loop_
_entity_poly.entity_id
_entity_poly.type
_entity_poly.pdbx_seq_one_letter_code
_entity_poly.pdbx_strand_id
1 'polypeptide(L)'
;MGDSRVDENSKQTVEEEVSGTVELAKELQDSAASLISRTTHEEDSLRQRAQSLVSNIHRLRSSIKKADFDSNHAEKLEEELYRARSILSEGEAAAFLPSKSHGRFLRMFLGPINVRANRKDVQLKVKEEYNSFRDRTACLFLFFPSLLLVLRSWIWDGCFPAFPVQLYQVIYVKRLGC
;
A
#
# COMPACT_ATOMS: atom_id res chain seq x y z
N MET A 1 31.93 56.29 -17.17
CA MET A 1 31.99 55.10 -18.05
C MET A 1 32.54 53.83 -17.38
N GLY A 2 32.95 53.83 -16.10
CA GLY A 2 33.57 52.66 -15.45
C GLY A 2 32.62 51.68 -14.74
N ASP A 3 31.46 52.14 -14.27
CA ASP A 3 30.57 51.33 -13.40
C ASP A 3 29.87 50.16 -14.12
N SER A 4 29.45 50.37 -15.37
CA SER A 4 28.67 49.38 -16.13
C SER A 4 29.45 48.12 -16.49
N ARG A 5 30.79 48.20 -16.56
CA ARG A 5 31.65 47.04 -16.86
C ARG A 5 31.89 46.13 -15.66
N VAL A 6 31.86 46.69 -14.46
CA VAL A 6 32.04 45.92 -13.21
C VAL A 6 30.77 45.16 -12.88
N ASP A 7 29.60 45.77 -13.13
CA ASP A 7 28.28 45.16 -12.89
C ASP A 7 27.92 44.03 -13.89
N GLU A 8 28.44 44.09 -15.12
CA GLU A 8 28.29 43.00 -16.10
C GLU A 8 29.13 41.77 -15.73
N ASN A 9 30.37 42.00 -15.29
CA ASN A 9 31.29 40.91 -14.94
C ASN A 9 30.83 40.17 -13.67
N SER A 10 30.27 40.90 -12.69
CA SER A 10 29.70 40.31 -11.48
C SER A 10 28.46 39.44 -11.77
N LYS A 11 27.58 39.89 -12.67
CA LYS A 11 26.42 39.09 -13.13
C LYS A 11 26.84 37.80 -13.83
N GLN A 12 27.84 37.89 -14.71
CA GLN A 12 28.33 36.73 -15.46
C GLN A 12 28.98 35.69 -14.54
N THR A 13 29.72 36.14 -13.53
CA THR A 13 30.30 35.26 -12.49
C THR A 13 29.20 34.52 -11.72
N VAL A 14 28.14 35.22 -11.32
CA VAL A 14 27.00 34.61 -10.60
C VAL A 14 26.24 33.62 -11.49
N GLU A 15 26.08 33.90 -12.78
CA GLU A 15 25.43 33.00 -13.73
C GLU A 15 26.24 31.70 -13.94
N GLU A 16 27.56 31.79 -14.05
CA GLU A 16 28.45 30.63 -14.13
C GLU A 16 28.43 29.80 -12.83
N GLU A 17 28.46 30.44 -11.65
CA GLU A 17 28.35 29.76 -10.36
C GLU A 17 26.99 29.05 -10.21
N VAL A 18 25.90 29.67 -10.65
CA VAL A 18 24.56 29.07 -10.65
C VAL A 18 24.53 27.88 -11.61
N SER A 19 25.11 27.99 -12.81
CA SER A 19 25.19 26.88 -13.77
C SER A 19 26.00 25.71 -13.20
N GLY A 20 27.16 25.99 -12.60
CA GLY A 20 28.00 24.97 -11.96
C GLY A 20 27.29 24.29 -10.78
N THR A 21 26.55 25.05 -9.98
CA THR A 21 25.75 24.50 -8.87
C THR A 21 24.63 23.59 -9.38
N VAL A 22 23.98 23.96 -10.49
CA VAL A 22 22.95 23.13 -11.14
C VAL A 22 23.54 21.83 -11.70
N GLU A 23 24.74 21.87 -12.28
CA GLU A 23 25.43 20.66 -12.75
C GLU A 23 25.80 19.72 -11.61
N LEU A 24 26.35 20.23 -10.51
CA LEU A 24 26.62 19.44 -9.30
C LEU A 24 25.35 18.81 -8.72
N ALA A 25 24.24 19.56 -8.71
CA ALA A 25 22.95 19.03 -8.27
C ALA A 25 22.46 17.88 -9.16
N LYS A 26 22.66 17.98 -10.48
CA LYS A 26 22.32 16.90 -11.44
C LYS A 26 23.20 15.67 -11.23
N GLU A 27 24.51 15.83 -11.10
CA GLU A 27 25.43 14.71 -10.84
C GLU A 27 25.08 13.98 -9.53
N LEU A 28 24.73 14.75 -8.50
CA LEU A 28 24.28 14.19 -7.23
C LEU A 28 22.93 13.45 -7.37
N GLN A 29 21.99 14.00 -8.13
CA GLN A 29 20.70 13.37 -8.44
C GLN A 29 20.92 12.03 -9.16
N ASP A 30 21.79 11.98 -10.16
CA ASP A 30 22.10 10.77 -10.94
C ASP A 30 22.80 9.72 -10.07
N SER A 31 23.75 10.14 -9.22
CA SER A 31 24.41 9.28 -8.25
C SER A 31 23.42 8.69 -7.23
N ALA A 32 22.49 9.51 -6.74
CA ALA A 32 21.44 9.06 -5.83
C ALA A 32 20.48 8.08 -6.51
N ALA A 33 20.06 8.36 -7.76
CA ALA A 33 19.20 7.48 -8.53
C ALA A 33 19.86 6.11 -8.79
N SER A 34 21.15 6.11 -9.13
CA SER A 34 21.95 4.89 -9.28
C SER A 34 22.00 4.07 -7.99
N LEU A 35 22.25 4.73 -6.84
CA LEU A 35 22.28 4.06 -5.54
C LEU A 35 20.91 3.45 -5.19
N ILE A 36 19.83 4.21 -5.37
CA ILE A 36 18.46 3.74 -5.09
C ILE A 36 18.12 2.52 -5.97
N SER A 37 18.47 2.56 -7.26
CA SER A 37 18.25 1.45 -8.18
C SER A 37 18.96 0.18 -7.71
N ARG A 38 20.23 0.28 -7.34
CA ARG A 38 21.01 -0.85 -6.84
C ARG A 38 20.42 -1.42 -5.54
N THR A 39 20.10 -0.55 -4.58
CA THR A 39 19.49 -0.99 -3.32
C THR A 39 18.13 -1.63 -3.54
N THR A 40 17.31 -1.11 -4.46
CA THR A 40 16.01 -1.70 -4.80
C THR A 40 16.17 -3.12 -5.35
N HIS A 41 17.11 -3.32 -6.26
CA HIS A 41 17.41 -4.65 -6.82
C HIS A 41 17.89 -5.63 -5.74
N GLU A 42 18.77 -5.19 -4.84
CA GLU A 42 19.23 -5.99 -3.71
C GLU A 42 18.09 -6.35 -2.75
N GLU A 43 17.21 -5.40 -2.45
CA GLU A 43 16.01 -5.63 -1.63
C GLU A 43 15.05 -6.65 -2.27
N ASP A 44 14.85 -6.58 -3.58
CA ASP A 44 14.00 -7.52 -4.32
C ASP A 44 14.58 -8.93 -4.32
N SER A 45 15.90 -9.07 -4.49
CA SER A 45 16.61 -10.35 -4.36
C SER A 45 16.46 -10.95 -2.97
N LEU A 46 16.61 -10.14 -1.91
CA LEU A 46 16.37 -10.55 -0.53
C LEU A 46 14.92 -10.99 -0.30
N ARG A 47 13.95 -10.26 -0.86
CA ARG A 47 12.52 -10.62 -0.80
C ARG A 47 12.24 -11.96 -1.46
N GLN A 48 12.82 -12.20 -2.64
CA GLN A 48 12.62 -13.45 -3.38
C GLN A 48 13.23 -14.64 -2.62
N ARG A 49 14.40 -14.45 -1.99
CA ARG A 49 15.02 -15.46 -1.11
C ARG A 49 14.19 -15.71 0.16
N ALA A 50 13.64 -14.68 0.78
CA ALA A 50 12.80 -14.83 1.96
C ALA A 50 11.51 -15.60 1.63
N GLN A 51 10.88 -15.30 0.48
CA GLN A 51 9.70 -16.02 0.01
C GLN A 51 10.01 -17.49 -0.34
N SER A 52 11.12 -17.76 -1.03
CA SER A 52 11.52 -19.13 -1.35
C SER A 52 11.77 -19.95 -0.08
N LEU A 53 12.43 -19.36 0.91
CA LEU A 53 12.67 -20.02 2.19
C LEU A 53 11.38 -20.32 2.96
N VAL A 54 10.43 -19.38 3.02
CA VAL A 54 9.11 -19.61 3.62
C VAL A 54 8.36 -20.75 2.90
N SER A 55 8.40 -20.77 1.57
CA SER A 55 7.77 -21.84 0.79
C SER A 55 8.42 -23.20 1.07
N ASN A 56 9.75 -23.24 1.23
CA ASN A 56 10.49 -24.44 1.58
C ASN A 56 10.14 -24.94 2.99
N ILE A 57 10.03 -24.05 3.98
CA ILE A 57 9.57 -24.40 5.33
C ILE A 57 8.17 -25.02 5.28
N HIS A 58 7.26 -24.44 4.49
CA HIS A 58 5.91 -25.00 4.33
C HIS A 58 5.91 -26.37 3.66
N ARG A 59 6.72 -26.53 2.61
CA ARG A 59 6.91 -27.81 1.91
C ARG A 59 7.47 -28.88 2.84
N LEU A 60 8.52 -28.57 3.61
CA LEU A 60 9.10 -29.49 4.58
C LEU A 60 8.11 -29.87 5.66
N ARG A 61 7.34 -28.92 6.20
CA ARG A 61 6.28 -29.20 7.16
C ARG A 61 5.21 -30.13 6.59
N SER A 62 4.83 -29.94 5.33
CA SER A 62 3.90 -30.86 4.64
C SER A 62 4.51 -32.24 4.40
N SER A 63 5.83 -32.31 4.17
CA SER A 63 6.55 -33.57 3.98
C SER A 63 6.66 -34.35 5.28
N ILE A 64 6.94 -33.68 6.41
CA ILE A 64 7.00 -34.31 7.73
C ILE A 64 5.64 -34.88 8.12
N LYS A 65 4.54 -34.17 7.81
CA LYS A 65 3.18 -34.68 8.06
C LYS A 65 2.80 -35.89 7.21
N LYS A 66 3.41 -36.04 6.04
CA LYS A 66 3.15 -37.15 5.10
C LYS A 66 4.08 -38.34 5.33
N ALA A 67 5.30 -38.07 5.77
CA ALA A 67 6.26 -39.09 6.12
C ALA A 67 5.87 -39.67 7.48
N ASP A 68 5.83 -41.00 7.56
CA ASP A 68 5.51 -41.74 8.78
C ASP A 68 6.74 -41.76 9.70
N PHE A 69 7.08 -40.60 10.25
CA PHE A 69 8.14 -40.46 11.25
C PHE A 69 7.63 -40.91 12.63
N ASP A 70 8.52 -41.44 13.46
CA ASP A 70 8.26 -41.60 14.88
C ASP A 70 7.82 -40.26 15.50
N SER A 71 6.79 -40.30 16.36
CA SER A 71 6.11 -39.11 16.88
C SER A 71 7.08 -38.10 17.50
N ASN A 72 8.11 -38.58 18.20
CA ASN A 72 9.12 -37.75 18.86
C ASN A 72 10.05 -37.06 17.83
N HIS A 73 10.42 -37.77 16.77
CA HIS A 73 11.25 -37.22 15.69
C HIS A 73 10.49 -36.18 14.85
N ALA A 74 9.20 -36.41 14.60
CA ALA A 74 8.33 -35.46 13.91
C ALA A 74 8.16 -34.16 14.69
N GLU A 75 7.94 -34.25 16.01
CA GLU A 75 7.78 -33.09 16.90
C GLU A 75 9.04 -32.23 16.93
N LYS A 76 10.22 -32.85 17.09
CA LYS A 76 11.50 -32.14 17.08
C LYS A 76 11.79 -31.42 15.76
N LEU A 77 11.47 -32.05 14.62
CA LEU A 77 11.61 -31.41 13.30
C LEU A 77 10.62 -30.26 13.12
N GLU A 78 9.39 -30.39 13.63
CA GLU A 78 8.39 -29.32 13.56
C GLU A 78 8.77 -28.13 14.46
N GLU A 79 9.38 -28.37 15.62
CA GLU A 79 9.93 -27.33 16.50
C GLU A 79 11.09 -26.57 15.83
N GLU A 80 12.03 -27.26 15.20
CA GLU A 80 13.12 -26.61 14.44
C GLU A 80 12.58 -25.77 13.27
N LEU A 81 11.58 -26.28 12.54
CA LEU A 81 10.92 -25.50 11.49
C LEU A 81 10.14 -24.31 12.05
N TYR A 82 9.55 -24.43 13.23
CA TYR A 82 8.88 -23.33 13.92
C TYR A 82 9.89 -22.26 14.32
N ARG A 83 11.03 -22.66 14.90
CA ARG A 83 12.13 -21.75 15.24
C ARG A 83 12.68 -21.02 14.03
N ALA A 84 12.94 -21.74 12.94
CA ALA A 84 13.38 -21.15 11.66
C ALA A 84 12.37 -20.11 11.14
N ARG A 85 11.07 -20.40 11.28
CA ARG A 85 10.01 -19.44 10.92
C ARG A 85 9.97 -18.24 11.86
N SER A 86 10.15 -18.43 13.16
CA SER A 86 10.19 -17.35 14.16
C SER A 86 11.30 -16.37 13.85
N ILE A 87 12.50 -16.87 13.55
CA ILE A 87 13.66 -16.06 13.15
C ILE A 87 13.34 -15.21 11.91
N LEU A 88 12.61 -15.77 10.95
CA LEU A 88 12.20 -15.04 9.75
C LEU A 88 11.08 -14.03 10.00
N SER A 89 10.14 -14.30 10.91
CA SER A 89 8.98 -13.43 11.16
C SER A 89 9.21 -12.35 12.20
N GLU A 90 10.17 -12.55 13.11
CA GLU A 90 10.48 -11.61 14.21
C GLU A 90 11.81 -10.90 14.00
N GLY A 91 12.71 -11.46 13.17
CA GLY A 91 13.99 -10.84 12.85
C GLY A 91 13.92 -9.72 11.82
N GLU A 92 15.06 -9.13 11.50
CA GLU A 92 15.20 -8.05 10.49
C GLU A 92 14.73 -8.49 9.09
N ALA A 93 14.75 -9.80 8.82
CA ALA A 93 14.22 -10.41 7.61
C ALA A 93 12.70 -10.25 7.47
N ALA A 94 11.97 -10.01 8.57
CA ALA A 94 10.52 -9.87 8.57
C ALA A 94 10.04 -8.69 7.72
N ALA A 95 10.85 -7.63 7.63
CA ALA A 95 10.55 -6.47 6.79
C ALA A 95 10.53 -6.80 5.29
N PHE A 96 11.17 -7.90 4.87
CA PHE A 96 11.18 -8.38 3.48
C PHE A 96 10.05 -9.38 3.22
N LEU A 97 9.44 -9.92 4.26
CA LEU A 97 8.29 -10.81 4.11
C LEU A 97 7.03 -10.00 3.79
N PRO A 98 6.10 -10.57 3.02
CA PRO A 98 4.80 -9.94 2.84
C PRO A 98 4.17 -9.80 4.23
N SER A 99 3.99 -8.55 4.68
CA SER A 99 3.27 -8.28 5.93
C SER A 99 1.94 -9.03 5.86
N LYS A 100 1.58 -9.69 6.95
CA LYS A 100 0.35 -10.47 7.06
C LYS A 100 -0.81 -9.49 6.89
N SER A 101 -1.25 -9.32 5.65
CA SER A 101 -2.17 -8.26 5.24
C SER A 101 -3.47 -8.44 6.00
N HIS A 102 -3.72 -7.57 6.97
CA HIS A 102 -5.04 -7.45 7.55
C HIS A 102 -6.02 -7.12 6.42
N GLY A 103 -6.98 -8.02 6.18
CA GLY A 103 -8.22 -7.78 5.44
C GLY A 103 -8.14 -7.32 3.97
N ARG A 104 -8.91 -7.99 3.11
CA ARG A 104 -9.21 -7.53 1.74
C ARG A 104 -9.76 -6.08 1.71
N PHE A 105 -10.47 -5.70 2.79
CA PHE A 105 -10.96 -4.35 3.06
C PHE A 105 -9.80 -3.34 3.13
N LEU A 106 -8.84 -3.52 4.04
CA LEU A 106 -7.71 -2.60 4.20
C LEU A 106 -6.90 -2.45 2.90
N ARG A 107 -6.71 -3.54 2.13
CA ARG A 107 -6.06 -3.52 0.81
C ARG A 107 -6.85 -2.72 -0.26
N MET A 108 -8.16 -2.56 -0.09
CA MET A 108 -9.00 -1.77 -0.99
C MET A 108 -8.98 -0.27 -0.61
N PHE A 109 -8.84 0.06 0.67
CA PHE A 109 -8.71 1.44 1.16
C PHE A 109 -7.29 2.01 1.04
N LEU A 110 -6.27 1.19 1.29
CA LEU A 110 -4.86 1.61 1.31
C LEU A 110 -4.09 1.25 0.03
N GLY A 111 -4.72 0.56 -0.93
CA GLY A 111 -4.01 -0.08 -2.05
C GLY A 111 -3.20 -1.30 -1.59
N PRO A 112 -2.36 -1.92 -2.44
CA PRO A 112 -1.41 -2.93 -1.98
C PRO A 112 -0.56 -2.32 -0.86
N ILE A 113 -0.80 -2.79 0.37
CA ILE A 113 -0.16 -2.27 1.58
C ILE A 113 1.29 -2.76 1.58
N ASN A 114 2.14 -2.09 0.81
CA ASN A 114 3.58 -2.15 0.98
C ASN A 114 3.90 -1.35 2.24
N VAL A 115 3.81 -1.99 3.41
CA VAL A 115 4.22 -1.39 4.70
C VAL A 115 5.73 -1.05 4.71
N ARG A 116 6.47 -1.32 3.63
CA ARG A 116 7.85 -0.87 3.50
C ARG A 116 7.89 0.59 3.03
N ALA A 117 7.64 1.46 3.99
CA ALA A 117 8.42 2.67 4.15
C ALA A 117 9.89 2.26 4.36
N ASN A 118 10.66 2.11 3.28
CA ASN A 118 12.10 2.38 3.38
C ASN A 118 12.33 3.77 2.80
N ARG A 119 12.85 4.63 3.66
CA ARG A 119 13.07 6.05 3.47
C ARG A 119 13.75 6.31 2.12
N LYS A 120 13.23 7.29 1.36
CA LYS A 120 13.84 7.97 0.19
C LYS A 120 13.25 7.70 -1.21
N ASP A 121 11.95 7.42 -1.33
CA ASP A 121 11.16 7.82 -2.52
C ASP A 121 10.78 9.33 -2.45
N VAL A 122 11.72 10.17 -2.01
CA VAL A 122 11.50 11.58 -1.68
C VAL A 122 11.30 12.36 -2.99
N GLN A 123 10.07 12.86 -3.17
CA GLN A 123 9.60 13.89 -4.11
C GLN A 123 9.11 13.47 -5.51
N LEU A 124 9.71 12.50 -6.22
CA LEU A 124 9.26 12.22 -7.61
C LEU A 124 8.10 11.21 -7.70
N LYS A 125 8.01 10.27 -6.75
CA LYS A 125 6.83 9.41 -6.56
C LYS A 125 5.66 10.14 -5.89
N VAL A 126 5.90 11.33 -5.35
CA VAL A 126 4.90 12.16 -4.66
C VAL A 126 3.90 12.75 -5.64
N LYS A 127 4.21 12.91 -6.94
CA LYS A 127 3.23 13.47 -7.90
C LYS A 127 2.27 12.41 -8.45
N GLU A 128 2.75 11.18 -8.59
CA GLU A 128 2.00 10.08 -9.20
C GLU A 128 1.24 9.25 -8.14
N GLU A 129 1.83 9.02 -6.95
CA GLU A 129 1.09 8.41 -5.84
C GLU A 129 0.11 9.38 -5.16
N TYR A 130 0.38 10.68 -5.11
CA TYR A 130 -0.60 11.65 -4.59
C TYR A 130 -1.83 11.78 -5.49
N ASN A 131 -1.66 11.64 -6.82
CA ASN A 131 -2.80 11.62 -7.73
C ASN A 131 -3.63 10.34 -7.57
N SER A 132 -2.98 9.18 -7.47
CA SER A 132 -3.64 7.89 -7.21
C SER A 132 -4.39 7.86 -5.88
N PHE A 133 -3.82 8.41 -4.80
CA PHE A 133 -4.46 8.43 -3.48
C PHE A 133 -5.63 9.41 -3.41
N ARG A 134 -5.52 10.57 -4.07
CA ARG A 134 -6.61 11.56 -4.17
C ARG A 134 -7.74 11.05 -5.05
N ASP A 135 -7.45 10.46 -6.21
CA ASP A 135 -8.48 9.89 -7.09
C ASP A 135 -9.21 8.73 -6.42
N ARG A 136 -8.52 7.87 -5.66
CA ARG A 136 -9.17 6.75 -4.97
C ARG A 136 -10.06 7.20 -3.82
N THR A 137 -9.61 8.18 -3.03
CA THR A 137 -10.39 8.76 -1.93
C THR A 137 -11.55 9.60 -2.47
N ALA A 138 -11.35 10.37 -3.54
CA ALA A 138 -12.40 11.11 -4.23
C ALA A 138 -13.41 10.16 -4.89
N CYS A 139 -12.95 9.08 -5.52
CA CYS A 139 -13.83 8.03 -6.05
C CYS A 139 -14.65 7.38 -4.95
N LEU A 140 -14.10 7.10 -3.76
CA LEU A 140 -14.87 6.56 -2.64
C LEU A 140 -15.86 7.58 -2.07
N PHE A 141 -15.45 8.85 -1.94
CA PHE A 141 -16.32 9.96 -1.52
C PHE A 141 -17.41 10.30 -2.53
N LEU A 142 -17.23 10.01 -3.82
CA LEU A 142 -18.24 10.19 -4.86
C LEU A 142 -19.11 8.93 -4.99
N PHE A 143 -18.49 7.74 -4.94
CA PHE A 143 -19.18 6.47 -5.09
C PHE A 143 -20.12 6.19 -3.93
N PHE A 144 -19.71 6.45 -2.68
CA PHE A 144 -20.57 6.16 -1.53
C PHE A 144 -21.87 6.99 -1.54
N PRO A 145 -21.85 8.33 -1.70
CA PRO A 145 -23.06 9.12 -1.85
C PRO A 145 -23.83 8.82 -3.14
N SER A 146 -23.14 8.57 -4.27
CA SER A 146 -23.81 8.22 -5.52
C SER A 146 -24.51 6.87 -5.44
N LEU A 147 -23.92 5.88 -4.78
CA LEU A 147 -24.54 4.59 -4.52
C LEU A 147 -25.74 4.76 -3.58
N LEU A 148 -25.63 5.57 -2.52
CA LEU A 148 -26.77 5.90 -1.66
C LEU A 148 -27.88 6.63 -2.42
N LEU A 149 -27.55 7.53 -3.34
CA LEU A 149 -28.51 8.25 -4.18
C LEU A 149 -29.16 7.34 -5.23
N VAL A 150 -28.40 6.44 -5.87
CA VAL A 150 -28.93 5.44 -6.80
C VAL A 150 -29.79 4.45 -6.04
N LEU A 151 -29.34 3.94 -4.90
CA LEU A 151 -30.11 3.01 -4.07
C LEU A 151 -31.40 3.69 -3.56
N ARG A 152 -31.33 4.99 -3.23
CA ARG A 152 -32.50 5.81 -2.88
C ARG A 152 -33.40 6.09 -4.08
N SER A 153 -32.88 6.31 -5.28
CA SER A 153 -33.68 6.40 -6.51
C SER A 153 -34.37 5.08 -6.77
N TRP A 154 -33.65 3.97 -6.66
CA TRP A 154 -34.17 2.61 -6.86
C TRP A 154 -35.22 2.23 -5.81
N ILE A 155 -35.04 2.63 -4.55
CA ILE A 155 -36.05 2.47 -3.50
C ILE A 155 -37.31 3.32 -3.78
N TRP A 156 -37.17 4.42 -4.55
CA TRP A 156 -38.27 5.32 -4.87
C TRP A 156 -38.98 4.95 -6.18
N ASP A 157 -38.23 4.49 -7.19
CA ASP A 157 -38.73 3.92 -8.45
C ASP A 157 -39.39 2.55 -8.19
N GLY A 158 -38.90 1.82 -7.19
CA GLY A 158 -39.55 0.65 -6.58
C GLY A 158 -40.60 1.04 -5.55
N CYS A 159 -41.67 1.69 -5.99
CA CYS A 159 -42.98 1.78 -5.31
C CYS A 159 -42.95 1.78 -3.76
N PHE A 160 -42.35 2.80 -3.14
CA PHE A 160 -42.60 3.13 -1.72
C PHE A 160 -43.43 4.41 -1.47
N PRO A 161 -44.47 4.75 -2.25
CA PRO A 161 -45.44 5.77 -1.82
C PRO A 161 -46.71 5.18 -1.17
N ALA A 162 -46.86 3.85 -1.06
CA ALA A 162 -48.13 3.25 -0.59
C ALA A 162 -48.05 2.41 0.70
N PHE A 163 -46.86 1.97 1.16
CA PHE A 163 -46.82 1.02 2.29
C PHE A 163 -47.05 1.63 3.69
N PRO A 164 -46.51 2.80 4.07
CA PRO A 164 -46.72 3.30 5.43
C PRO A 164 -48.15 3.80 5.65
N VAL A 165 -48.80 4.37 4.62
CA VAL A 165 -50.18 4.87 4.73
C VAL A 165 -51.18 3.69 4.77
N GLN A 166 -50.98 2.66 3.95
CA GLN A 166 -51.84 1.47 3.98
C GLN A 166 -51.70 0.67 5.29
N LEU A 167 -50.50 0.58 5.87
CA LEU A 167 -50.31 -0.11 7.15
C LEU A 167 -51.02 0.64 8.30
N TYR A 168 -50.97 1.97 8.31
CA TYR A 168 -51.71 2.78 9.30
C TYR A 168 -53.22 2.63 9.14
N GLN A 169 -53.73 2.64 7.91
CA GLN A 169 -55.16 2.52 7.66
C GLN A 169 -55.70 1.15 8.08
N VAL A 170 -54.96 0.06 7.81
CA VAL A 170 -55.35 -1.29 8.23
C VAL A 170 -55.27 -1.47 9.75
N ILE A 171 -54.27 -0.89 10.42
CA ILE A 171 -54.13 -0.97 11.88
C ILE A 171 -55.21 -0.15 12.61
N TYR A 172 -55.58 1.03 12.11
CA TYR A 172 -56.64 1.84 12.73
C TYR A 172 -58.06 1.34 12.44
N VAL A 173 -58.35 0.88 11.21
CA VAL A 173 -59.68 0.33 10.86
C VAL A 173 -59.94 -0.98 11.60
N LYS A 174 -58.91 -1.80 11.84
CA LYS A 174 -59.06 -3.08 12.57
C LYS A 174 -59.18 -2.90 14.09
N ARG A 175 -58.97 -1.68 14.62
CA ARG A 175 -59.11 -1.35 16.05
C ARG A 175 -60.43 -0.63 16.40
N LEU A 176 -61.20 -0.20 15.39
CA LEU A 176 -62.50 0.48 15.56
C LEU A 176 -63.70 -0.29 14.96
N GLY A 177 -63.47 -1.48 14.39
CA GLY A 177 -64.50 -2.34 13.81
C GLY A 177 -64.40 -3.78 14.32
N CYS A 178 -64.54 -3.97 15.63
CA CYS A 178 -65.05 -5.15 16.35
C CYS A 178 -65.08 -4.81 17.84
#